data_AF-A0AAE0ZWU4-F1
#
_entry.id   AF-A0AAE0ZWU4-F1
#
_cell.length_a   1.000
_cell.length_b   1.000
_cell.length_c   1.000
_cell.angle_alpha   90.00
_cell.angle_beta   90.00
_cell.angle_gamma   90.00
#
_symmetry.space_group_name_H-M   'P 1'
#
loop_
_entity.id
_entity.type
_entity.pdbx_description
1 polymer ?
#
loop_
_entity_poly.entity_id
_entity_poly.type
_entity_poly.pdbx_seq_one_letter_code
_entity_poly.pdbx_strand_id
1 'polypeptide(L)'
;MSPQRLCGEFSSQPRMYTFVTKNSSSLTDVFTRQDLNSGKIEGICSVQDAKEKVIVELKADIKTKTFQKILQFLYTGTPRLSDDAETEELHEVKRVAKIFKMAELVTICENIEREEEFLNPSIGTFLNDAVGAKMKNMFLNKESACDVVFVVDGKTEI
;
A
#
# COMPACT_ATOMS: atom_id res chain seq x y z
N MET A 1 39.19 -34.06 2.43
CA MET A 1 38.76 -32.71 2.85
C MET A 1 37.28 -32.78 3.14
N SER A 2 36.91 -32.67 4.42
CA SER A 2 35.52 -32.76 4.88
C SER A 2 34.88 -31.35 4.87
N PRO A 3 33.58 -31.21 4.53
CA PRO A 3 32.90 -29.92 4.57
C PRO A 3 32.60 -29.53 6.02
N GLN A 4 33.00 -28.32 6.42
CA GLN A 4 32.65 -27.74 7.71
C GLN A 4 31.20 -27.22 7.66
N ARG A 5 30.35 -27.73 8.55
CA ARG A 5 29.02 -27.19 8.82
C ARG A 5 29.16 -25.94 9.69
N LEU A 6 28.65 -24.80 9.22
CA LEU A 6 28.40 -23.64 10.07
C LEU A 6 27.04 -23.81 10.73
N CYS A 7 27.01 -24.41 11.92
CA CYS A 7 25.87 -24.33 12.83
C CYS A 7 25.97 -22.98 13.56
N GLY A 8 25.08 -22.04 13.23
CA GLY A 8 24.91 -20.82 14.03
C GLY A 8 24.00 -21.11 15.23
N GLU A 9 24.51 -20.87 16.43
CA GLU A 9 23.76 -20.98 17.69
C GLU A 9 22.71 -19.87 17.79
N PHE A 10 21.44 -20.26 17.97
CA PHE A 10 20.36 -19.34 18.32
C PHE A 10 20.49 -18.96 19.80
N SER A 11 20.90 -17.72 20.09
CA SER A 11 20.92 -17.18 21.45
C SER A 11 19.53 -16.64 21.83
N SER A 12 18.92 -17.24 22.84
CA SER A 12 17.58 -16.97 23.36
C SER A 12 17.56 -15.90 24.47
N GLN A 13 18.10 -14.71 24.21
CA GLN A 13 17.96 -13.57 25.13
C GLN A 13 17.11 -12.45 24.51
N PRO A 14 16.07 -11.95 25.21
CA PRO A 14 15.26 -10.85 24.72
C PRO A 14 16.08 -9.56 24.79
N ARG A 15 16.54 -9.08 23.63
CA ARG A 15 17.16 -7.75 23.53
C ARG A 15 16.07 -6.70 23.64
N MET A 16 16.16 -5.87 24.68
CA MET A 16 15.31 -4.70 24.87
C MET A 16 15.73 -3.65 23.83
N TYR A 17 14.93 -3.48 22.79
CA TYR A 17 15.14 -2.43 21.79
C TYR A 17 14.40 -1.16 22.23
N THR A 18 15.15 -0.08 22.48
CA THR A 18 14.58 1.26 22.65
C THR A 18 14.59 1.96 21.31
N PHE A 19 13.42 2.20 20.73
CA PHE A 19 13.27 2.94 19.48
C PHE A 19 13.23 4.44 19.78
N VAL A 20 14.20 5.19 19.25
CA VAL A 20 14.17 6.66 19.22
C VAL A 20 14.05 7.07 17.77
N THR A 21 12.84 7.47 17.34
CA THR A 21 12.62 7.95 15.98
C THR A 21 13.02 9.43 15.88
N LYS A 22 14.04 9.74 15.09
CA LYS A 22 14.30 11.11 14.63
C LYS A 22 13.48 11.33 13.36
N ASN A 23 12.36 12.03 13.51
CA ASN A 23 11.54 12.50 12.39
C ASN A 23 12.36 13.48 11.53
N SER A 24 12.59 13.14 10.25
CA SER A 24 13.03 14.11 9.25
C SER A 24 11.88 14.44 8.30
N SER A 25 11.53 15.71 8.29
CA SER A 25 10.38 16.40 7.70
C SER A 25 10.26 16.34 6.17
N SER A 26 9.09 15.90 5.67
CA SER A 26 8.10 16.76 4.96
C SER A 26 6.92 15.92 4.42
N LEU A 27 5.95 15.58 5.28
CA LEU A 27 4.59 15.22 4.86
C LEU A 27 3.63 15.84 5.88
N THR A 28 3.00 16.93 5.47
CA THR A 28 1.96 17.63 6.22
C THR A 28 0.76 16.69 6.40
N ASP A 29 0.26 16.61 7.63
CA ASP A 29 -0.79 15.72 8.17
C ASP A 29 -0.34 14.32 8.63
N VAL A 30 0.40 14.29 9.74
CA VAL A 30 0.52 13.07 10.55
C VAL A 30 -0.81 12.87 11.29
N PHE A 31 -1.63 11.95 10.81
CA PHE A 31 -2.88 11.58 11.48
C PHE A 31 -2.60 10.70 12.71
N THR A 32 -3.20 11.06 13.84
CA THR A 32 -3.17 10.24 15.06
C THR A 32 -4.19 9.09 14.98
N ARG A 33 -4.06 8.09 15.87
CA ARG A 33 -5.10 7.05 16.03
C ARG A 33 -6.47 7.65 16.34
N GLN A 34 -6.49 8.76 17.08
CA GLN A 34 -7.72 9.46 17.40
C GLN A 34 -8.33 10.12 16.16
N ASP A 35 -7.53 10.73 15.29
CA ASP A 35 -8.00 11.28 14.01
C ASP A 35 -8.63 10.19 13.11
N LEU A 36 -7.99 9.01 13.08
CA LEU A 36 -8.47 7.86 12.31
C LEU A 36 -9.82 7.35 12.84
N ASN A 37 -9.94 7.20 14.16
CA ASN A 37 -11.14 6.68 14.83
C ASN A 37 -12.26 7.72 14.95
N SER A 38 -11.95 9.01 14.85
CA SER A 38 -12.96 10.08 14.85
C SER A 38 -13.63 10.29 13.49
N GLY A 39 -13.25 9.51 12.46
CA GLY A 39 -13.77 9.63 11.11
C GLY A 39 -13.24 10.84 10.33
N LYS A 40 -12.12 11.44 10.75
CA LYS A 40 -11.49 12.56 10.04
C LYS A 40 -10.96 12.13 8.67
N ILE A 41 -10.61 10.84 8.53
CA ILE A 41 -10.20 10.24 7.26
C ILE A 41 -11.38 9.46 6.69
N GLU A 42 -11.76 9.79 5.47
CA GLU A 42 -12.79 9.08 4.75
C GLU A 42 -12.35 7.63 4.42
N GLY A 43 -13.29 6.69 4.41
CA GLY A 43 -13.03 5.28 4.09
C GLY A 43 -12.49 4.43 5.24
N ILE A 44 -11.94 5.03 6.31
CA ILE A 44 -11.50 4.30 7.51
C ILE A 44 -12.60 4.38 8.58
N CYS A 45 -12.95 3.23 9.15
CA CYS A 45 -13.90 3.10 10.24
C CYS A 45 -13.18 3.07 11.60
N SER A 46 -12.20 2.19 11.74
CA SER A 46 -11.45 2.04 12.99
C SER A 46 -10.03 1.57 12.76
N VAL A 47 -9.15 1.93 13.67
CA VAL A 47 -7.77 1.46 13.73
C VAL A 47 -7.43 1.08 15.16
N GLN A 48 -7.03 -0.18 15.34
CA GLN A 48 -6.79 -0.79 16.65
C GLN A 48 -5.45 -1.51 16.66
N ASP A 49 -4.68 -1.29 17.72
CA ASP A 49 -3.43 -2.00 17.97
C ASP A 49 -3.74 -3.27 18.77
N ALA A 50 -3.65 -4.44 18.13
CA ALA A 50 -3.63 -5.73 18.79
C ALA A 50 -2.17 -6.16 19.03
N LYS A 51 -1.94 -7.11 19.95
CA LYS A 51 -0.60 -7.49 20.46
C LYS A 51 0.51 -7.56 19.40
N GLU A 52 0.21 -8.08 18.21
CA GLU A 52 1.19 -8.26 17.13
C GLU A 52 0.71 -7.69 15.78
N LYS A 53 -0.43 -6.99 15.75
CA LYS A 53 -1.01 -6.52 14.50
C LYS A 53 -1.78 -5.23 14.67
N VAL A 54 -1.69 -4.37 13.66
CA VAL A 54 -2.61 -3.24 13.50
C VAL A 54 -3.80 -3.73 12.70
N ILE A 55 -4.99 -3.62 13.27
CA ILE A 55 -6.25 -3.91 12.58
C ILE A 55 -6.80 -2.59 12.07
N VAL A 56 -6.95 -2.47 10.75
CA VAL A 56 -7.63 -1.35 10.10
C VAL A 56 -8.94 -1.86 9.54
N GLU A 57 -10.03 -1.27 10.00
CA GLU A 57 -11.37 -1.53 9.50
C GLU A 57 -11.77 -0.42 8.53
N LEU A 58 -12.18 -0.82 7.33
CA LEU A 58 -12.72 0.11 6.34
C LEU A 58 -14.22 0.33 6.59
N LYS A 59 -14.76 1.45 6.12
CA LYS A 59 -16.20 1.70 6.23
C LYS A 59 -17.01 0.61 5.51
N ALA A 60 -18.14 0.24 6.11
CA ALA A 60 -19.00 -0.86 5.64
C ALA A 60 -19.64 -0.62 4.26
N ASP A 61 -19.67 0.64 3.79
CA ASP A 61 -20.14 1.02 2.46
C ASP A 61 -19.12 0.70 1.36
N ILE A 62 -17.86 0.38 1.72
CA ILE A 62 -16.86 -0.14 0.78
C ILE A 62 -17.05 -1.65 0.66
N LYS A 63 -17.75 -2.07 -0.41
CA LYS A 63 -17.99 -3.49 -0.68
C LYS A 63 -16.66 -4.22 -0.94
N THR A 64 -16.53 -5.46 -0.46
CA THR A 64 -15.34 -6.31 -0.66
C THR A 64 -14.97 -6.46 -2.15
N LYS A 65 -15.97 -6.64 -3.03
CA LYS A 65 -15.75 -6.75 -4.48
C LYS A 65 -15.11 -5.48 -5.05
N THR A 66 -15.58 -4.30 -4.65
CA THR A 66 -15.01 -3.02 -5.04
C THR A 66 -13.56 -2.89 -4.58
N PHE A 67 -13.31 -3.22 -3.31
CA PHE A 67 -11.96 -3.14 -2.75
C PHE A 67 -10.98 -4.09 -3.46
N GLN A 68 -11.43 -5.28 -3.90
CA GLN A 68 -10.62 -6.17 -4.73
C GLN A 68 -10.21 -5.54 -6.05
N LYS A 69 -11.06 -4.71 -6.69
CA LYS A 69 -10.68 -3.97 -7.91
C LYS A 69 -9.65 -2.89 -7.63
N ILE A 70 -9.77 -2.21 -6.49
CA ILE A 70 -8.74 -1.25 -6.03
C ILE A 70 -7.39 -1.95 -5.88
N LEU A 71 -7.37 -3.10 -5.21
CA LEU A 71 -6.15 -3.91 -5.07
C LEU A 71 -5.62 -4.34 -6.44
N GLN A 72 -6.49 -4.84 -7.32
CA GLN A 72 -6.07 -5.25 -8.65
C GLN A 72 -5.41 -4.11 -9.42
N PHE A 73 -5.97 -2.91 -9.36
CA PHE A 73 -5.35 -1.73 -9.96
C PHE A 73 -3.98 -1.44 -9.33
N LEU A 74 -3.84 -1.49 -8.00
CA LEU A 74 -2.56 -1.27 -7.32
C LEU A 74 -1.47 -2.27 -7.74
N TYR A 75 -1.84 -3.52 -8.00
CA TYR A 75 -0.89 -4.58 -8.33
C TYR A 75 -0.65 -4.77 -9.84
N THR A 76 -1.55 -4.28 -10.70
CA THR A 76 -1.47 -4.53 -12.16
C THR A 76 -1.52 -3.27 -13.02
N GLY A 77 -1.78 -2.11 -12.43
CA GLY A 77 -1.94 -0.84 -13.15
C GLY A 77 -3.30 -0.68 -13.86
N THR A 78 -4.16 -1.70 -13.86
CA THR A 78 -5.48 -1.66 -14.52
C THR A 78 -6.55 -2.34 -13.69
N PRO A 79 -7.71 -1.72 -13.43
CA PRO A 79 -8.84 -2.44 -12.85
C PRO A 79 -9.42 -3.37 -13.91
N ARG A 80 -9.53 -4.68 -13.65
CA ARG A 80 -10.29 -5.56 -14.56
C ARG A 80 -11.76 -5.39 -14.25
N LEU A 81 -12.41 -4.48 -14.95
CA LEU A 81 -13.86 -4.36 -14.94
C LEU A 81 -14.42 -5.40 -15.92
N SER A 82 -15.62 -5.93 -15.66
CA SER A 82 -16.23 -6.83 -16.65
C SER A 82 -16.51 -6.08 -17.95
N ASP A 83 -16.49 -6.77 -19.09
CA ASP A 83 -16.84 -6.16 -20.38
C ASP A 83 -18.29 -5.60 -20.36
N ASP A 84 -19.15 -6.25 -19.59
CA ASP A 84 -20.49 -5.77 -19.22
C ASP A 84 -20.47 -5.08 -17.85
N ALA A 85 -19.48 -4.22 -17.57
CA ALA A 85 -19.45 -3.48 -16.31
C ALA A 85 -20.78 -2.74 -16.14
N GLU A 86 -21.66 -3.30 -15.32
CA GLU A 86 -22.92 -2.68 -14.96
C GLU A 86 -22.53 -1.28 -14.47
N THR A 87 -23.19 -0.25 -14.99
CA THR A 87 -22.89 1.16 -14.70
C THR A 87 -22.71 1.42 -13.19
N GLU A 88 -23.39 0.63 -12.35
CA GLU A 88 -23.21 0.60 -10.90
C GLU A 88 -21.79 0.19 -10.43
N GLU A 89 -21.18 -0.87 -10.96
CA GLU A 89 -19.83 -1.32 -10.57
C GLU A 89 -18.78 -0.24 -10.90
N LEU A 90 -18.87 0.35 -12.08
CA LEU A 90 -17.96 1.41 -12.52
C LEU A 90 -18.04 2.64 -11.60
N HIS A 91 -19.26 3.10 -11.29
CA HIS A 91 -19.48 4.23 -10.40
C HIS A 91 -19.03 3.93 -8.96
N GLU A 92 -19.23 2.71 -8.49
CA GLU A 92 -18.79 2.23 -7.18
C GLU A 92 -17.25 2.26 -7.08
N VAL A 93 -16.54 1.71 -8.07
CA VAL A 93 -15.07 1.75 -8.15
C VAL A 93 -14.57 3.19 -8.21
N LYS A 94 -15.21 4.03 -9.04
CA LYS A 94 -14.87 5.47 -9.14
C LYS A 94 -15.06 6.21 -7.81
N ARG A 95 -16.14 5.92 -7.07
CA ARG A 95 -16.37 6.50 -5.73
C ARG A 95 -15.26 6.11 -4.77
N VAL A 96 -14.94 4.83 -4.68
CA VAL A 96 -13.91 4.32 -3.76
C VAL A 96 -12.51 4.83 -4.15
N ALA A 97 -12.21 4.95 -5.45
CA ALA A 97 -10.98 5.58 -5.93
C ALA A 97 -10.82 7.03 -5.47
N LYS A 98 -11.92 7.81 -5.44
CA LYS A 98 -11.92 9.18 -4.89
C LYS A 98 -11.62 9.20 -3.39
N ILE A 99 -12.22 8.29 -2.63
CA ILE A 99 -11.97 8.16 -1.17
C ILE A 99 -10.48 7.93 -0.91
N PHE A 100 -9.85 7.01 -1.66
CA PHE A 100 -8.42 6.72 -1.52
C PHE A 100 -7.50 7.68 -2.29
N LYS A 101 -8.04 8.75 -2.88
CA LYS A 101 -7.30 9.79 -3.63
C LYS A 101 -6.45 9.22 -4.79
N MET A 102 -7.01 8.27 -5.53
CA MET A 102 -6.35 7.57 -6.65
C MET A 102 -6.75 8.21 -7.97
N ALA A 103 -6.12 9.34 -8.30
CA ALA A 103 -6.50 10.17 -9.45
C ALA A 103 -6.49 9.42 -10.78
N GLU A 104 -5.49 8.57 -11.01
CA GLU A 104 -5.32 7.81 -12.24
C GLU A 104 -6.44 6.78 -12.43
N LEU A 105 -6.89 6.14 -11.34
CA LEU A 105 -8.01 5.21 -11.39
C LEU A 105 -9.34 5.95 -11.65
N VAL A 106 -9.50 7.17 -11.11
CA VAL A 106 -10.66 8.02 -11.41
C VAL A 106 -10.68 8.36 -12.91
N THR A 107 -9.55 8.74 -13.49
CA THR A 107 -9.43 9.01 -14.93
C THR A 107 -9.74 7.78 -15.77
N ILE A 108 -9.25 6.59 -15.39
CA ILE A 108 -9.58 5.34 -16.08
C ILE A 108 -11.10 5.12 -16.09
N CYS A 109 -11.76 5.28 -14.95
CA CYS A 109 -13.22 5.14 -14.88
C CYS A 109 -13.95 6.18 -15.73
N GLU A 110 -13.47 7.43 -15.77
CA GLU A 110 -14.06 8.49 -16.61
C GLU A 110 -13.91 8.23 -18.10
N ASN A 111 -12.78 7.65 -18.51
CA ASN A 111 -12.56 7.26 -19.90
C ASN A 111 -13.53 6.14 -20.30
N ILE A 112 -13.77 5.17 -19.42
CA ILE A 112 -14.77 4.10 -19.66
C ILE A 112 -16.18 4.69 -19.78
N GLU A 113 -16.58 5.60 -18.88
CA GLU A 113 -17.89 6.28 -18.95
C GLU A 113 -18.09 7.05 -20.26
N ARG A 114 -17.01 7.47 -20.94
CA ARG A 114 -17.04 8.21 -22.21
C ARG A 114 -16.80 7.35 -23.44
N GLU A 115 -16.65 6.03 -23.28
CA GLU A 115 -16.24 5.11 -24.35
C GLU A 115 -14.84 5.45 -24.94
N GLU A 116 -13.99 6.10 -24.15
CA GLU A 116 -12.63 6.54 -24.49
C GLU A 116 -11.55 5.61 -23.89
N GLU A 117 -11.88 4.34 -23.66
CA GLU A 117 -11.01 3.35 -23.00
C GLU A 117 -9.66 3.15 -23.68
N PHE A 118 -9.60 3.42 -24.98
CA PHE A 118 -8.37 3.38 -25.77
C PHE A 118 -7.27 4.31 -25.25
N LEU A 119 -7.60 5.29 -24.39
CA LEU A 119 -6.63 6.17 -23.73
C LEU A 119 -5.96 5.51 -22.51
N ASN A 120 -6.60 4.52 -21.88
CA ASN A 120 -6.16 3.90 -20.63
C ASN A 120 -4.80 3.16 -20.68
N PRO A 121 -4.36 2.53 -21.79
CA PRO A 121 -3.05 1.88 -21.87
C PRO A 121 -1.87 2.83 -21.56
N SER A 122 -2.01 4.11 -21.88
CA SER A 122 -0.99 5.12 -21.58
C SER A 122 -0.83 5.38 -20.07
N ILE A 123 -1.94 5.33 -19.31
CA ILE A 123 -1.97 5.49 -17.86
C ILE A 123 -1.28 4.30 -17.18
N GLY A 124 -1.58 3.08 -17.62
CA GLY A 124 -0.95 1.86 -17.08
C GLY A 124 0.57 1.85 -17.26
N THR A 125 1.06 2.33 -18.41
CA THR A 125 2.50 2.43 -18.68
C THR A 125 3.17 3.44 -17.73
N PHE A 126 2.58 4.64 -17.60
CA PHE A 126 3.08 5.65 -16.67
C PHE A 126 3.10 5.16 -15.22
N LEU A 127 2.06 4.46 -14.78
CA LEU A 127 1.97 3.91 -13.43
C LEU A 127 3.06 2.89 -13.15
N ASN A 128 3.38 1.99 -14.08
CA ASN A 128 4.44 1.01 -13.86
C ASN A 128 5.80 1.67 -13.59
N ASP A 129 6.13 2.73 -14.31
CA ASP A 129 7.38 3.47 -14.11
C ASP A 129 7.35 4.32 -12.83
N ALA A 130 6.25 5.04 -12.61
CA ALA A 130 6.12 5.99 -11.49
C ALA A 130 5.94 5.29 -10.14
N VAL A 131 5.15 4.21 -10.08
CA VAL A 131 4.89 3.45 -8.84
C VAL A 131 6.17 2.77 -8.37
N GLY A 132 6.95 2.17 -9.27
CA GLY A 132 8.24 1.57 -8.92
C GLY A 132 9.20 2.59 -8.28
N ALA A 133 9.33 3.77 -8.89
CA ALA A 133 10.14 4.86 -8.35
C ALA A 133 9.62 5.35 -6.98
N LYS A 134 8.30 5.49 -6.83
CA LYS A 134 7.67 5.93 -5.58
C LYS A 134 7.85 4.92 -4.45
N MET A 135 7.62 3.63 -4.73
CA MET A 135 7.85 2.55 -3.76
C MET A 135 9.31 2.47 -3.33
N LYS A 136 10.24 2.62 -4.27
CA LYS A 136 11.68 2.71 -3.97
C LYS A 136 11.96 3.85 -2.99
N ASN A 137 11.42 5.04 -3.23
CA ASN A 137 11.63 6.19 -2.34
C ASN A 137 10.98 6.01 -0.95
N MET A 138 9.85 5.31 -0.88
CA MET A 138 9.11 5.09 0.37
C MET A 138 9.68 3.96 1.24
N PHE A 139 10.24 2.91 0.63
CA PHE A 139 10.56 1.67 1.35
C PHE A 139 12.01 1.20 1.19
N LEU A 140 12.65 1.44 0.05
CA LEU A 140 14.02 0.96 -0.15
C LEU A 140 14.99 1.74 0.74
N ASN A 141 15.85 1.03 1.46
CA ASN A 141 16.80 1.58 2.43
C ASN A 141 16.13 2.38 3.55
N LYS A 142 14.90 2.01 3.92
CA LYS A 142 14.16 2.59 5.05
C LYS A 142 13.99 1.54 6.14
N GLU A 143 14.69 1.72 7.26
CA GLU A 143 14.62 0.81 8.42
C GLU A 143 13.19 0.58 8.94
N SER A 144 12.33 1.60 8.86
CA SER A 144 10.95 1.54 9.41
C SER A 144 10.00 0.61 8.65
N ALA A 145 10.37 0.15 7.46
CA ALA A 145 9.54 -0.70 6.60
C ALA A 145 10.27 -1.98 6.16
N CYS A 146 11.37 -2.30 6.83
CA CYS A 146 12.26 -3.38 6.49
C CYS A 146 12.01 -4.59 7.39
N ASP A 147 11.56 -5.70 6.80
CA ASP A 147 11.41 -6.98 7.51
C ASP A 147 12.67 -7.86 7.44
N VAL A 148 13.60 -7.56 6.51
CA VAL A 148 14.79 -8.38 6.22
C VAL A 148 15.98 -7.48 5.95
N VAL A 149 17.10 -7.74 6.64
CA VAL A 149 18.36 -7.01 6.48
C VAL A 149 19.41 -7.93 5.89
N PHE A 150 20.12 -7.46 4.86
CA PHE A 150 21.20 -8.23 4.24
C PHE A 150 22.56 -7.80 4.81
N VAL A 151 23.42 -8.76 5.13
CA VAL A 151 24.80 -8.49 5.56
C VAL A 151 25.74 -9.07 4.50
N VAL A 152 26.43 -8.19 3.78
CA VAL A 152 27.36 -8.54 2.70
C VAL A 152 28.74 -8.00 3.05
N ASP A 153 29.75 -8.87 3.08
CA ASP A 153 31.14 -8.51 3.45
C ASP A 153 31.28 -7.73 4.77
N GLY A 154 30.44 -8.05 5.75
CA GLY A 154 30.42 -7.39 7.06
C GLY A 154 29.77 -6.00 7.06
N LYS A 155 29.22 -5.56 5.93
CA LYS A 155 28.40 -4.34 5.83
C LYS A 155 26.93 -4.70 5.79
N THR A 156 26.14 -3.94 6.54
CA THR A 156 24.70 -4.05 6.57
C THR A 156 24.12 -3.22 5.42
N GLU A 157 23.45 -3.88 4.50
CA GLU A 157 22.65 -3.26 3.45
C GLU A 157 21.18 -3.41 3.83
N ILE A 158 20.50 -2.26 3.91
CA ILE A 158 19.08 -2.09 4.23
C ILE A 158 18.41 -1.54 2.99
#